data_AF-W4V684-F1
#
_entry.id   AF-W4V684-F1
#
_cell.length_a   1.000
_cell.length_b   1.000
_cell.length_c   1.000
_cell.angle_alpha   90.00
_cell.angle_beta   90.00
_cell.angle_gamma   90.00
#
_symmetry.space_group_name_H-M   'P 1'
#
loop_
_entity.id
_entity.type
_entity.pdbx_description
1 polymer ?
#
loop_
_entity_poly.entity_id
_entity_poly.type
_entity_poly.pdbx_seq_one_letter_code
_entity_poly.pdbx_strand_id
1 'polypeptide(L)' 'MVIIWGIEYASGLLLTNIFGAAPWFYTGPFAVDNLVRIDYAPAWFVAGLIFERIHETLDIYKIA' A
#
# COMPACT_ATOMS: atom_id res chain seq x y z
N MET A 1 -3.40 -3.28 8.74
CA MET A 1 -2.79 -1.98 8.40
C MET A 1 -1.33 -1.87 8.78
N VAL A 2 -0.94 -2.17 10.03
CA VAL A 2 0.47 -2.07 10.48
C VAL A 2 1.45 -2.83 9.58
N ILE A 3 1.09 -4.05 9.13
CA ILE A 3 1.92 -4.84 8.22
C ILE A 3 2.07 -4.17 6.84
N ILE A 4 0.99 -3.61 6.29
CA ILE A 4 1.01 -2.93 4.98
C ILE A 4 1.94 -1.72 5.04
N TRP A 5 1.79 -0.87 6.06
CA TRP A 5 2.69 0.27 6.25
C TRP A 5 4.13 -0.15 6.53
N GLY A 6 4.35 -1.22 7.29
CA GLY A 6 5.69 -1.75 7.55
C GLY A 6 6.39 -2.21 6.27
N ILE A 7 5.67 -2.92 5.39
CA ILE A 7 6.19 -3.34 4.08
C ILE A 7 6.42 -2.12 3.18
N GLU A 8 5.45 -1.20 3.09
CA GLU A 8 5.59 0.02 2.27
C GLU A 8 6.79 0.84 2.71
N TYR A 9 6.95 1.09 4.01
CA TYR A 9 8.08 1.82 4.56
C TYR A 9 9.41 1.08 4.31
N ALA A 10 9.48 -0.23 4.59
CA ALA A 10 10.70 -1.00 4.41
C ALA A 10 11.12 -1.08 2.93
N SER A 11 10.16 -1.29 2.03
CA SER A 11 10.40 -1.28 0.59
C SER A 11 10.82 0.11 0.10
N GLY A 12 10.12 1.16 0.53
CA GLY A 12 10.47 2.54 0.18
C GLY A 12 11.88 2.91 0.64
N LEU A 13 12.25 2.54 1.86
CA LEU A 13 13.59 2.76 2.42
C LEU A 13 14.66 1.97 1.64
N LEU A 14 14.41 0.68 1.39
CA LEU A 14 15.35 -0.19 0.68
C LEU A 14 15.56 0.28 -0.77
N LEU A 15 14.48 0.62 -1.48
CA LEU A 15 14.55 1.12 -2.85
C LEU A 15 15.27 2.47 -2.92
N THR A 16 14.98 3.39 -1.99
CA THR A 16 15.67 4.69 -1.92
C THR A 16 17.16 4.51 -1.69
N ASN A 17 17.56 3.58 -0.82
CA ASN A 17 18.97 3.30 -0.54
C ASN A 17 19.69 2.64 -1.72
N ILE A 18 19.04 1.75 -2.47
CA ILE A 18 19.66 1.05 -3.60
C ILE A 18 19.78 1.96 -4.82
N PHE A 19 18.71 2.69 -5.16
CA PHE A 19 18.62 3.46 -6.40
C PHE A 19 18.96 4.95 -6.22
N GLY A 20 19.10 5.42 -4.98
CA GLY A 20 19.36 6.82 -4.67
C GLY A 20 18.16 7.75 -4.89
N ALA A 21 16.99 7.21 -5.25
CA ALA A 21 15.76 7.95 -5.48
C ALA A 21 14.57 7.20 -4.87
N ALA A 22 13.69 7.94 -4.21
CA ALA A 22 12.48 7.36 -3.63
C ALA A 22 11.49 6.97 -4.73
N PRO A 23 10.92 5.74 -4.69
CA PRO A 23 9.97 5.27 -5.70
C PRO A 23 8.64 6.02 -5.65
N TRP A 24 8.30 6.58 -4.49
CA TRP A 24 7.16 7.47 -4.28
C TRP A 24 7.54 8.51 -3.22
N PHE A 25 6.81 9.61 -3.21
CA PHE A 25 7.05 10.72 -2.29
C PHE A 25 5.72 11.28 -1.80
N TYR A 26 5.40 11.04 -0.53
CA TYR A 26 4.18 11.54 0.09
C TYR A 26 4.44 12.83 0.84
N THR A 27 3.62 13.84 0.59
CA THR A 27 3.64 15.12 1.33
C THR A 27 2.45 15.23 2.27
N GLY A 28 2.62 15.95 3.38
CA GLY A 28 1.53 16.36 4.26
C GLY A 28 1.71 15.93 5.72
N PRO A 29 0.76 16.28 6.60
CA PRO A 29 0.90 16.12 8.05
C PRO A 29 0.93 14.66 8.52
N PHE A 30 0.42 13.74 7.71
CA PHE A 30 0.35 12.31 8.02
C PHE A 30 1.38 11.48 7.23
N ALA A 31 2.27 12.15 6.49
CA ALA A 31 3.38 11.49 5.82
C ALA A 31 4.52 11.26 6.82
N VAL A 32 5.00 10.02 6.90
CA VAL A 32 6.15 9.62 7.70
C VAL A 32 7.32 9.40 6.75
N ASP A 33 8.39 10.17 6.94
CA ASP A 33 9.60 10.22 6.11
C ASP A 33 9.36 10.34 4.60
N ASN A 34 8.19 10.84 4.21
CA ASN A 34 7.67 10.88 2.84
C ASN A 34 7.56 9.49 2.17
N LEU A 35 7.68 8.40 2.93
CA LEU A 35 7.66 7.01 2.43
C LEU A 35 6.35 6.29 2.73
N VAL A 36 5.62 6.69 3.78
CA VAL A 36 4.33 6.07 4.12
C VAL A 36 3.35 7.14 4.62
N ARG A 37 2.06 6.97 4.34
CA ARG A 37 1.03 7.94 4.75
C ARG A 37 -0.06 7.23 5.56
N ILE A 38 -0.17 7.57 6.85
CA ILE A 38 -0.99 6.81 7.80
C ILE A 38 -2.49 7.06 7.66
N ASP A 39 -2.88 8.17 7.04
CA ASP A 39 -4.26 8.51 6.75
C ASP A 39 -4.85 7.71 5.57
N TYR A 40 -4.05 6.91 4.85
CA TYR A 40 -4.54 5.98 3.83
C TYR A 40 -5.16 4.70 4.39
N ALA A 41 -5.15 4.47 5.71
CA ALA A 41 -5.80 3.28 6.30
C ALA A 41 -7.24 3.04 5.80
N PRO A 42 -8.14 4.05 5.75
CA PRO A 42 -9.49 3.86 5.23
C PRO A 42 -9.49 3.48 3.74
N ALA A 43 -8.61 4.09 2.94
CA ALA A 43 -8.52 3.79 1.51
C ALA A 43 -8.04 2.35 1.27
N TRP A 44 -7.01 1.91 2.00
CA TRP A 44 -6.52 0.53 1.93
C TRP A 44 -7.54 -0.49 2.42
N PHE A 45 -8.33 -0.14 3.43
CA PHE A 45 -9.41 -1.00 3.91
C PHE A 45 -10.50 -1.16 2.85
N VAL A 46 -10.95 -0.07 2.23
CA VAL A 46 -11.94 -0.11 1.13
C VAL A 46 -11.39 -0.88 -0.07
N ALA A 47 -10.12 -0.69 -0.43
CA ALA A 47 -9.48 -1.46 -1.48
C ALA A 47 -9.51 -2.97 -1.17
N GLY A 48 -9.24 -3.36 0.08
CA GLY A 48 -9.38 -4.75 0.53
C GLY A 48 -10.78 -5.32 0.28
N LEU A 49 -11.83 -4.60 0.67
CA LEU A 49 -13.23 -5.01 0.42
C LEU A 49 -13.55 -5.15 -1.07
N ILE A 50 -13.02 -4.25 -1.90
CA ILE A 50 -13.17 -4.34 -3.36
C ILE A 50 -12.47 -5.58 -3.89
N PHE A 51 -11.26 -5.88 -3.43
CA PHE A 51 -10.52 -7.06 -3.85
C PHE A 51 -11.19 -8.37 -3.42
N GLU A 52 -11.77 -8.42 -2.21
CA GLU A 52 -12.60 -9.55 -1.78
C GLU A 52 -13.75 -9.79 -2.77
N ARG A 53 -14.47 -8.71 -3.14
CA ARG A 53 -15.58 -8.81 -4.09
C ARG A 53 -15.14 -9.27 -5.48
N ILE A 54 -14.01 -8.76 -5.96
CA ILE A 54 -13.43 -9.17 -7.24
C ILE A 54 -13.05 -10.65 -7.18
N HIS A 55 -12.42 -11.09 -6.09
CA HIS A 55 -12.00 -12.47 -5.91
C HIS A 55 -13.20 -13.42 -5.90
N GLU A 56 -14.25 -13.12 -5.13
CA GLU A 56 -15.51 -13.88 -5.16
C GLU A 56 -16.10 -13.96 -6.56
N THR A 57 -16.05 -12.86 -7.32
CA THR A 57 -16.53 -12.82 -8.69
C THR A 57 -15.70 -13.74 -9.59
N LEU A 58 -14.38 -13.71 -9.48
CA LEU A 58 -13.48 -14.57 -10.25
C LEU A 58 -13.69 -16.06 -9.94
N ASP A 59 -13.94 -16.40 -8.68
CA ASP A 59 -14.24 -17.77 -8.24
C ASP A 59 -15.56 -18.28 -8.84
N ILE A 60 -16.60 -17.43 -8.88
CA ILE A 60 -17.89 -17.76 -9.52
C ILE A 60 -17.68 -18.09 -11.00
N TYR A 61 -16.81 -17.36 -11.69
CA TYR A 61 -16.49 -17.61 -13.10
C TYR A 61 -15.43 -18.71 -13.30
N LYS A 62 -14.91 -19.33 -12.24
CA LYS A 62 -13.83 -20.36 -12.27
C LYS A 62 -12.56 -19.88 -12.99
N ILE A 63 -12.24 -18.60 -12.85
CA ILE A 63 -11.06 -17.99 -13.47
C ILE A 63 -9.86 -18.06 -12.51
N ALA A 64 -10.12 -18.04 -11.21
CA ALA A 64 -9.15 -18.19 -10.13
C ALA A 64 -9.17 -19.61 -9.53
#